data_AF-A0A8C5SLN1-F1
#
_entry.id   AF-A0A8C5SLN1-F1
#
_cell.length_a   1.000
_cell.length_b   1.000
_cell.length_c   1.000
_cell.angle_alpha   90.00
_cell.angle_beta   90.00
_cell.angle_gamma   90.00
#
_symmetry.space_group_name_H-M   'P 1'
#
loop_
_entity.id
_entity.type
_entity.pdbx_description
1 polymer ?
#
loop_
_entity_poly.entity_id
_entity_poly.type
_entity_poly.pdbx_seq_one_letter_code
_entity_poly.pdbx_strand_id
1 'polypeptide(L)'
;MTRRRQYGELANLLQGVVNVLEHFNKYMGIPQIRQLSERVKAAQNELGQQILADFEEAFPSQGTKRSAGPSNVLRDACLVANVLDPRIKQEIIKKFIKQHLSEYLVLFQENQDVAWLDKIDRRYAWIKRQLVDYEEKYGRMFPGEWCMTERIAVDFCHITRMELGKIMRTRAREIEVKLLLFAIQRTTNFEGLLAKRFSGSTLTETVTKKPDPPPVSTNPFLEEESTMDEEETPSERLDIDKPQKPKIPNNPFHGIVSKCFEPHLYVYIESQDRNLGELIDRFVGDFKAQGPPKPNVDEGGAVLPSCADLFVYYKKCMVQCSQLSTGEPMIALTTIFQKYLREYAWKILSGNLPKTTNTSSSGLTITSLLKEKDGSEVAKFTLEELCLICSILSTAEYCLATTQQVRTLQPSSETDPWGFATCQF
;
A
#
# COMPACT_ATOMS: atom_id res chain seq x y z
N MET A 1 -16.05 -43.40 20.94
CA MET A 1 -15.43 -42.46 19.99
C MET A 1 -15.22 -41.09 20.63
N THR A 2 -16.27 -40.28 20.83
CA THR A 2 -16.18 -38.87 21.30
C THR A 2 -15.49 -38.73 22.66
N ARG A 3 -15.94 -39.47 23.68
CA ARG A 3 -15.33 -39.49 25.02
C ARG A 3 -13.92 -40.09 25.07
N ARG A 4 -13.50 -40.84 24.04
CA ARG A 4 -12.17 -41.45 23.93
C ARG A 4 -11.23 -40.64 23.03
N ARG A 5 -11.64 -39.46 22.54
CA ARG A 5 -10.86 -38.57 21.66
C ARG A 5 -10.32 -39.25 20.39
N GLN A 6 -11.08 -40.21 19.85
CA GLN A 6 -10.75 -40.90 18.59
C GLN A 6 -11.20 -40.07 17.39
N TYR A 7 -10.61 -38.88 17.21
CA TYR A 7 -11.06 -37.92 16.20
C TYR A 7 -10.83 -38.39 14.77
N GLY A 8 -9.78 -39.17 14.50
CA GLY A 8 -9.45 -39.63 13.14
C GLY A 8 -10.56 -40.50 12.53
N GLU A 9 -11.06 -41.49 13.29
CA GLU A 9 -12.19 -42.33 12.86
C GLU A 9 -13.50 -41.53 12.81
N LEU A 10 -13.67 -40.58 13.73
CA LEU A 10 -14.87 -39.77 13.84
C LEU A 10 -15.05 -38.82 12.64
N ALA A 11 -13.96 -38.29 12.07
CA ALA A 11 -14.02 -37.39 10.92
C ALA A 11 -14.69 -38.06 9.71
N ASN A 12 -14.25 -39.28 9.36
CA ASN A 12 -14.80 -40.04 8.23
C ASN A 12 -16.27 -40.39 8.46
N LEU A 13 -16.62 -40.85 9.66
CA LEU A 13 -18.00 -41.19 10.00
C LEU A 13 -18.90 -39.95 9.96
N LEU A 14 -18.44 -38.85 10.55
CA LEU A 14 -19.19 -37.60 10.58
C LEU A 14 -19.41 -37.05 9.17
N GLN A 15 -18.41 -37.13 8.29
CA GLN A 15 -18.56 -36.72 6.90
C GLN A 15 -19.66 -37.53 6.20
N GLY A 16 -19.68 -38.85 6.41
CA GLY A 16 -20.75 -39.71 5.90
C GLY A 16 -22.13 -39.30 6.42
N VAL A 17 -22.25 -39.03 7.72
CA VAL A 17 -23.51 -38.58 8.34
C VAL A 17 -23.96 -37.23 7.79
N VAL A 18 -23.05 -36.26 7.62
CA VAL A 18 -23.36 -34.94 7.06
C VAL A 18 -23.84 -35.06 5.62
N ASN A 19 -23.15 -35.83 4.79
CA ASN A 19 -23.55 -36.07 3.40
C ASN A 19 -24.96 -36.67 3.34
N VAL A 20 -25.25 -37.66 4.19
CA VAL A 20 -26.60 -38.25 4.25
C VAL A 20 -27.65 -37.22 4.69
N LEU A 21 -27.37 -36.41 5.71
CA LEU A 21 -28.29 -35.35 6.16
C LEU A 21 -28.58 -34.33 5.06
N GLU A 22 -27.61 -33.98 4.23
CA GLU A 22 -27.83 -33.07 3.10
C GLU A 22 -28.89 -33.58 2.12
N HIS A 23 -28.90 -34.89 1.84
CA HIS A 23 -29.90 -35.52 0.99
C HIS A 23 -31.29 -35.51 1.64
N PHE A 24 -31.35 -35.56 2.97
CA PHE A 24 -32.59 -35.53 3.74
C PHE A 24 -33.16 -34.12 3.99
N ASN A 25 -32.45 -33.05 3.60
CA ASN A 25 -32.91 -31.67 3.82
C ASN A 25 -34.31 -31.39 3.23
N LYS A 26 -34.65 -32.00 2.09
CA LYS A 26 -35.98 -31.85 1.45
C LYS A 26 -37.12 -32.52 2.23
N TYR A 27 -36.80 -33.43 3.14
CA TYR A 27 -37.76 -34.22 3.92
C TYR A 27 -37.89 -33.76 5.38
N MET A 28 -37.37 -32.56 5.71
CA MET A 28 -37.45 -31.98 7.06
C MET A 28 -38.87 -31.70 7.56
N GLY A 29 -39.88 -31.81 6.69
CA GLY A 29 -41.30 -31.81 7.08
C GLY A 29 -41.73 -33.08 7.84
N ILE A 30 -40.98 -34.18 7.71
CA ILE A 30 -41.25 -35.43 8.44
C ILE A 30 -40.68 -35.30 9.87
N PRO A 31 -41.52 -35.36 10.93
CA PRO A 31 -41.09 -35.09 12.30
C PRO A 31 -39.92 -35.95 12.79
N GLN A 32 -39.86 -37.22 12.39
CA GLN A 32 -38.82 -38.16 12.78
C GLN A 32 -37.46 -37.80 12.16
N ILE A 33 -37.45 -37.39 10.90
CA ILE A 33 -36.23 -36.95 10.18
C ILE A 33 -35.72 -35.65 10.82
N ARG A 34 -36.63 -34.72 11.11
CA ARG A 34 -36.29 -33.47 11.80
C ARG A 34 -35.69 -33.74 13.18
N GLN A 35 -36.29 -34.59 13.98
CA GLN A 35 -35.79 -34.93 15.32
C GLN A 35 -34.39 -35.58 15.24
N LEU A 36 -34.14 -36.44 14.26
CA LEU A 36 -32.83 -37.05 14.06
C LEU A 36 -31.78 -36.01 13.65
N SER A 37 -32.12 -35.12 12.71
CA SER A 37 -31.26 -34.01 12.29
C SER A 37 -30.90 -33.08 13.46
N GLU A 38 -31.88 -32.74 14.30
CA GLU A 38 -31.66 -31.95 15.52
C GLU A 38 -30.72 -32.64 16.51
N ARG A 39 -30.84 -33.97 16.69
CA ARG A 39 -29.93 -34.76 17.52
C ARG A 39 -28.50 -34.79 16.95
N VAL A 40 -28.34 -34.94 15.64
CA VAL A 40 -27.01 -34.90 15.01
C VAL A 40 -26.39 -33.52 15.20
N LYS A 41 -27.16 -32.45 15.01
CA LYS A 41 -26.69 -31.09 15.22
C LYS A 41 -26.28 -30.82 16.67
N ALA A 42 -27.02 -31.35 17.64
CA ALA A 42 -26.64 -31.30 19.05
C ALA A 42 -25.31 -32.01 19.31
N ALA A 43 -25.12 -33.22 18.75
CA ALA A 43 -23.87 -33.96 18.88
C ALA A 43 -22.68 -33.25 18.19
N GLN A 44 -22.90 -32.63 17.02
CA GLN A 44 -21.90 -31.80 16.35
C GLN A 44 -21.47 -30.61 17.20
N ASN A 45 -22.42 -29.94 17.86
CA ASN A 45 -22.12 -28.83 18.76
C ASN A 45 -21.32 -29.28 19.98
N GLU A 46 -21.71 -30.39 20.63
CA GLU A 46 -20.98 -30.96 21.76
C GLU A 46 -19.55 -31.35 21.35
N LEU A 47 -19.40 -31.97 20.18
CA LEU A 47 -18.10 -32.34 19.62
C LEU A 47 -17.23 -31.11 19.33
N GLY A 48 -17.81 -30.06 18.74
CA GLY A 48 -17.13 -28.79 18.51
C GLY A 48 -16.66 -28.13 19.79
N GLN A 49 -17.50 -28.12 20.84
CA GLN A 49 -17.12 -27.61 22.17
C GLN A 49 -15.98 -28.43 22.79
N GLN A 50 -16.04 -29.76 22.67
CA GLN A 50 -14.97 -30.64 23.15
C GLN A 50 -13.64 -30.36 22.44
N ILE A 51 -13.65 -30.21 21.11
CA ILE A 51 -12.44 -29.88 20.34
C ILE A 51 -11.89 -28.52 20.78
N LEU A 52 -12.74 -27.50 20.92
CA LEU A 52 -12.30 -26.19 21.37
C LEU A 52 -11.65 -26.23 22.76
N ALA A 53 -12.22 -27.00 23.70
CA ALA A 53 -11.66 -27.19 25.03
C ALA A 53 -10.31 -27.92 24.99
N ASP A 54 -10.17 -28.96 24.15
CA ASP A 54 -8.91 -29.68 23.98
C ASP A 54 -7.80 -28.76 23.40
N PHE A 55 -8.15 -27.85 22.48
CA PHE A 55 -7.21 -26.82 22.00
C PHE A 55 -6.84 -25.79 23.07
N GLU A 56 -7.79 -25.36 23.90
CA GLU A 56 -7.49 -24.45 25.02
C GLU A 56 -6.59 -25.09 26.07
N GLU A 57 -6.80 -26.38 26.36
CA GLU A 57 -5.95 -27.14 27.29
C GLU A 57 -4.52 -27.30 26.74
N ALA A 58 -4.39 -27.56 25.44
CA ALA A 58 -3.09 -27.69 24.78
C ALA A 58 -2.35 -26.35 24.68
N PHE A 59 -3.08 -25.24 24.50
CA PHE A 59 -2.55 -23.90 24.28
C PHE A 59 -3.14 -22.87 25.26
N PRO A 60 -2.78 -22.96 26.56
CA PRO A 60 -3.35 -22.08 27.58
C PRO A 60 -2.90 -20.62 27.38
N SER A 61 -3.84 -19.69 27.55
CA SER A 61 -3.62 -18.24 27.33
C SER A 61 -2.70 -17.57 28.36
N GLN A 62 -2.40 -18.22 29.47
CA GLN A 62 -1.54 -17.70 30.53
C GLN A 62 -0.51 -18.77 30.92
N GLY A 63 0.74 -18.33 31.11
CA GLY A 63 1.93 -19.16 31.36
C GLY A 63 1.96 -19.94 32.68
N THR A 64 0.81 -20.32 33.22
CA THR A 64 0.70 -21.15 34.43
C THR A 64 0.87 -22.65 34.14
N LYS A 65 0.78 -23.08 32.86
CA LYS A 65 1.08 -24.45 32.42
C LYS A 65 1.97 -24.44 31.18
N ARG A 66 2.89 -25.41 31.07
CA ARG A 66 3.65 -25.66 29.83
C ARG A 66 2.67 -26.06 28.73
N SER A 67 2.77 -25.42 27.56
CA SER A 67 2.07 -25.86 26.35
C SER A 67 2.36 -27.34 26.11
N ALA A 68 1.31 -28.13 25.87
CA ALA A 68 1.46 -29.56 25.58
C ALA A 68 2.09 -29.79 24.19
N GLY A 69 2.18 -28.74 23.37
CA GLY A 69 2.80 -28.80 22.05
C GLY A 69 1.92 -29.49 20.99
N PRO A 70 2.50 -29.80 19.81
CA PRO A 70 1.79 -30.48 18.75
C PRO A 70 1.36 -31.90 19.15
N SER A 71 0.14 -32.30 18.80
CA SER A 71 -0.41 -33.61 19.13
C SER A 71 -1.13 -34.23 17.94
N ASN A 72 -0.94 -35.54 17.74
CA ASN A 72 -1.68 -36.31 16.74
C ASN A 72 -3.19 -36.25 17.00
N VAL A 73 -3.61 -36.19 18.27
CA VAL A 73 -5.03 -36.05 18.64
C VAL A 73 -5.60 -34.73 18.13
N LEU A 74 -4.85 -33.62 18.25
CA LEU A 74 -5.29 -32.31 17.78
C LEU A 74 -5.25 -32.20 16.25
N ARG A 75 -4.27 -32.85 15.61
CA ARG A 75 -4.24 -32.99 14.15
C ARG A 75 -5.51 -33.69 13.65
N ASP A 76 -5.87 -34.80 14.27
CA ASP A 76 -7.07 -35.54 13.91
C ASP A 76 -8.34 -34.72 14.26
N ALA A 77 -8.32 -33.91 15.33
CA ALA A 77 -9.39 -32.97 15.65
C ALA A 77 -9.58 -31.88 14.57
N CYS A 78 -8.51 -31.43 13.90
CA CYS A 78 -8.60 -30.51 12.76
C CYS A 78 -9.40 -31.14 11.61
N LEU A 79 -9.26 -32.45 11.37
CA LEU A 79 -10.02 -33.16 10.33
C LEU A 79 -11.52 -33.13 10.67
N VAL A 80 -11.88 -33.35 11.93
CA VAL A 80 -13.27 -33.24 12.39
C VAL A 80 -13.78 -31.80 12.26
N ALA A 81 -12.96 -30.80 12.61
CA ALA A 81 -13.31 -29.40 12.51
C ALA A 81 -13.60 -28.92 11.08
N ASN A 82 -12.99 -29.56 10.07
CA ASN A 82 -13.29 -29.30 8.65
C ASN A 82 -14.71 -29.77 8.24
N VAL A 83 -15.26 -30.77 8.93
CA VAL A 83 -16.60 -31.34 8.65
C VAL A 83 -17.70 -30.65 9.46
N LEU A 84 -17.33 -30.08 10.62
CA LEU A 84 -18.22 -29.33 11.49
C LEU A 84 -18.57 -27.94 10.92
N ASP A 85 -19.37 -27.18 11.68
CA ASP A 85 -19.63 -25.78 11.38
C ASP A 85 -18.31 -24.99 11.22
N PRO A 86 -18.12 -24.23 10.13
CA PRO A 86 -16.91 -23.44 9.88
C PRO A 86 -16.50 -22.52 11.03
N ARG A 87 -17.43 -22.13 11.91
CA ARG A 87 -17.16 -21.36 13.13
C ARG A 87 -16.16 -22.05 14.05
N ILE A 88 -16.20 -23.38 14.17
CA ILE A 88 -15.26 -24.12 15.02
C ILE A 88 -13.83 -23.97 14.49
N LYS A 89 -13.63 -24.18 13.19
CA LYS A 89 -12.34 -23.93 12.51
C LYS A 89 -11.87 -22.50 12.72
N GLN A 90 -12.73 -21.50 12.51
CA GLN A 90 -12.38 -20.10 12.70
C GLN A 90 -11.95 -19.77 14.14
N GLU A 91 -12.64 -20.31 15.13
CA GLU A 91 -12.29 -20.11 16.55
C GLU A 91 -10.96 -20.77 16.91
N ILE A 92 -10.67 -21.98 16.40
CA ILE A 92 -9.36 -22.64 16.59
C ILE A 92 -8.25 -21.77 16.01
N ILE A 93 -8.40 -21.34 14.75
CA ILE A 93 -7.42 -20.50 14.04
C ILE A 93 -7.16 -19.23 14.83
N LYS A 94 -8.23 -18.50 15.20
CA LYS A 94 -8.16 -17.23 15.92
C LYS A 94 -7.46 -17.37 17.28
N LYS A 95 -7.83 -18.38 18.07
CA LYS A 95 -7.22 -18.61 19.40
C LYS A 95 -5.75 -18.98 19.26
N PHE A 96 -5.41 -19.85 18.31
CA PHE A 96 -4.04 -20.27 18.08
C PHE A 96 -3.13 -19.11 17.65
N ILE A 97 -3.58 -18.27 16.70
CA ILE A 97 -2.84 -17.08 16.25
C ILE A 97 -2.66 -16.09 17.40
N LYS A 98 -3.73 -15.80 18.15
CA LYS A 98 -3.68 -14.92 19.33
C LYS A 98 -2.65 -15.40 20.34
N GLN A 99 -2.59 -16.71 20.58
CA GLN A 99 -1.61 -17.29 21.47
C GLN A 99 -0.18 -17.14 20.93
N HIS A 100 0.05 -17.46 19.65
CA HIS A 100 1.37 -17.34 19.03
C HIS A 100 1.90 -15.90 19.00
N LEU A 101 1.01 -14.91 18.85
CA LEU A 101 1.38 -13.49 18.83
C LEU A 101 1.34 -12.83 20.22
N SER A 102 1.06 -13.57 21.29
CA SER A 102 0.99 -13.01 22.65
C SER A 102 2.33 -12.46 23.14
N GLU A 103 3.44 -13.15 22.86
CA GLU A 103 4.79 -12.69 23.22
C GLU A 103 5.14 -11.39 22.47
N TYR A 104 4.75 -11.27 21.20
CA TYR A 104 4.94 -10.05 20.42
C TYR A 104 4.27 -8.83 21.06
N LEU A 105 3.03 -9.02 21.54
CA LEU A 105 2.28 -7.97 22.22
C LEU A 105 2.90 -7.51 23.54
N VAL A 106 3.76 -8.33 24.17
CA VAL A 106 4.50 -7.95 25.38
C VAL A 106 5.83 -7.30 25.04
N LEU A 107 6.57 -7.88 24.10
CA LEU A 107 7.90 -7.41 23.72
C LEU A 107 7.89 -6.02 23.08
N PHE A 108 6.85 -5.70 22.32
CA PHE A 108 6.79 -4.47 21.53
C PHE A 108 5.68 -3.50 21.96
N GLN A 109 5.35 -3.51 23.26
CA GLN A 109 4.48 -2.52 23.88
C GLN A 109 5.03 -1.11 23.75
N GLU A 110 4.14 -0.12 23.81
CA GLU A 110 4.48 1.30 23.63
C GLU A 110 5.55 1.84 24.60
N ASN A 111 5.61 1.30 25.82
CA ASN A 111 6.59 1.68 26.84
C ASN A 111 7.96 1.01 26.66
N GLN A 112 8.13 0.13 25.67
CA GLN A 112 9.40 -0.57 25.44
C GLN A 112 10.25 0.18 24.43
N ASP A 113 11.53 0.43 24.76
CA ASP A 113 12.48 1.06 23.83
C ASP A 113 12.69 0.27 22.54
N VAL A 114 12.42 -1.04 22.56
CA VAL A 114 12.54 -1.91 21.39
C VAL A 114 11.38 -1.73 20.40
N ALA A 115 10.30 -1.09 20.83
CA ALA A 115 9.10 -0.86 20.05
C ALA A 115 9.19 0.33 19.10
N TRP A 116 10.18 1.21 19.31
CA TRP A 116 10.37 2.44 18.54
C TRP A 116 10.88 2.19 17.10
N LEU A 117 10.72 3.20 16.24
CA LEU A 117 10.94 3.13 14.79
C LEU A 117 12.40 2.82 14.42
N ASP A 118 13.37 3.25 15.24
CA ASP A 118 14.80 3.00 15.04
C ASP A 118 15.13 1.50 15.06
N LYS A 119 14.29 0.71 15.75
CA LYS A 119 14.43 -0.74 15.92
C LYS A 119 13.33 -1.52 15.21
N ILE A 120 12.64 -0.93 14.24
CA ILE A 120 11.53 -1.58 13.51
C ILE A 120 11.91 -2.95 12.92
N ASP A 121 13.18 -3.12 12.53
CA ASP A 121 13.73 -4.38 12.05
C ASP A 121 13.60 -5.55 13.03
N ARG A 122 13.59 -5.27 14.34
CA ARG A 122 13.40 -6.28 15.38
C ARG A 122 12.01 -6.91 15.31
N ARG A 123 10.97 -6.15 14.94
CA ARG A 123 9.61 -6.67 14.72
C ARG A 123 9.60 -7.67 13.56
N TYR A 124 10.22 -7.30 12.44
CA TYR A 124 10.29 -8.16 11.25
C TYR A 124 11.20 -9.37 11.44
N ALA A 125 12.30 -9.23 12.16
CA ALA A 125 13.16 -10.35 12.54
C ALA A 125 12.45 -11.31 13.51
N TRP A 126 11.65 -10.79 14.43
CA TRP A 126 10.85 -11.60 15.35
C TRP A 126 9.84 -12.45 14.57
N ILE A 127 8.99 -11.87 13.73
CA ILE A 127 7.98 -12.64 12.99
C ILE A 127 8.62 -13.66 12.05
N LYS A 128 9.73 -13.33 11.37
CA LYS A 128 10.43 -14.28 10.50
C LYS A 128 10.87 -15.53 11.28
N ARG A 129 11.43 -15.37 12.48
CA ARG A 129 11.81 -16.49 13.35
C ARG A 129 10.60 -17.29 13.81
N GLN A 130 9.52 -16.60 14.18
CA GLN A 130 8.29 -17.24 14.65
C GLN A 130 7.58 -18.04 13.56
N LEU A 131 7.59 -17.57 12.31
CA LEU A 131 7.03 -18.34 11.18
C LEU A 131 7.84 -19.62 10.92
N VAL A 132 9.17 -19.56 11.04
CA VAL A 132 10.03 -20.76 10.92
C VAL A 132 9.76 -21.73 12.07
N ASP A 133 9.74 -21.23 13.31
CA ASP A 133 9.45 -22.05 14.49
C ASP A 133 8.06 -22.72 14.41
N TYR A 134 7.07 -21.99 13.88
CA TYR A 134 5.74 -22.52 13.61
C TYR A 134 5.78 -23.66 12.57
N GLU A 135 6.44 -23.45 11.43
CA GLU A 135 6.51 -24.45 10.35
C GLU A 135 7.20 -25.74 10.84
N GLU A 136 8.26 -25.62 11.64
CA GLU A 136 8.98 -26.76 12.20
C GLU A 136 8.16 -27.54 13.23
N LYS A 137 7.48 -26.85 14.15
CA LYS A 137 6.76 -27.48 15.27
C LYS A 137 5.34 -27.90 14.93
N TYR A 138 4.61 -27.07 14.21
CA TYR A 138 3.16 -27.21 14.03
C TYR A 138 2.73 -27.40 12.57
N GLY A 139 3.65 -27.30 11.60
CA GLY A 139 3.33 -27.39 10.18
C GLY A 139 2.60 -28.67 9.76
N ARG A 140 2.80 -29.79 10.48
CA ARG A 140 2.12 -31.08 10.24
C ARG A 140 0.83 -31.29 11.04
N MET A 141 0.54 -30.39 11.97
CA MET A 141 -0.63 -30.49 12.85
C MET A 141 -1.87 -29.87 12.21
N PHE A 142 -1.71 -28.76 11.50
CA PHE A 142 -2.81 -28.10 10.81
C PHE A 142 -2.90 -28.53 9.35
N PRO A 143 -4.11 -28.67 8.80
CA PRO A 143 -4.29 -28.89 7.38
C PRO A 143 -3.72 -27.74 6.54
N GLY A 144 -3.10 -28.05 5.40
CA GLY A 144 -2.41 -27.06 4.56
C GLY A 144 -3.34 -25.96 4.02
N GLU A 145 -4.60 -26.33 3.75
CA GLU A 145 -5.65 -25.41 3.28
C GLU A 145 -6.11 -24.40 4.34
N TRP A 146 -5.69 -24.55 5.60
CA TRP A 146 -5.95 -23.53 6.62
C TRP A 146 -5.01 -22.32 6.45
N CYS A 147 -3.92 -22.46 5.68
CA CYS A 147 -2.96 -21.41 5.38
C CYS A 147 -2.44 -20.70 6.65
N MET A 148 -2.22 -21.46 7.73
CA MET A 148 -1.92 -20.93 9.06
C MET A 148 -0.71 -19.99 9.09
N THR A 149 0.39 -20.33 8.39
CA THR A 149 1.58 -19.48 8.30
C THR A 149 1.25 -18.10 7.72
N GLU A 150 0.42 -18.06 6.67
CA GLU A 150 -0.02 -16.81 6.04
C GLU A 150 -0.92 -16.02 7.00
N ARG A 151 -1.88 -16.67 7.67
CA ARG A 151 -2.76 -16.00 8.64
C ARG A 151 -1.99 -15.39 9.82
N ILE A 152 -1.00 -16.09 10.36
CA ILE A 152 -0.12 -15.55 11.41
C ILE A 152 0.60 -14.28 10.91
N ALA A 153 1.11 -14.30 9.67
CA ALA A 153 1.77 -13.14 9.08
C ALA A 153 0.80 -11.96 8.87
N VAL A 154 -0.42 -12.22 8.43
CA VAL A 154 -1.48 -11.21 8.23
C VAL A 154 -1.89 -10.57 9.56
N ASP A 155 -2.21 -11.36 10.58
CA ASP A 155 -2.56 -10.85 11.91
C ASP A 155 -1.40 -10.06 12.54
N PHE A 156 -0.15 -10.54 12.39
CA PHE A 156 1.03 -9.78 12.78
C PHE A 156 1.09 -8.41 12.10
N CYS A 157 0.82 -8.33 10.79
CA CYS A 157 0.82 -7.07 10.07
C CYS A 157 -0.26 -6.12 10.59
N HIS A 158 -1.48 -6.60 10.83
CA HIS A 158 -2.56 -5.78 11.39
C HIS A 158 -2.25 -5.26 12.79
N ILE A 159 -1.76 -6.12 13.68
CA ILE A 159 -1.34 -5.71 15.03
C ILE A 159 -0.21 -4.67 14.93
N THR A 160 0.80 -4.94 14.10
CA THR A 160 1.94 -4.04 13.92
C THR A 160 1.51 -2.66 13.42
N ARG A 161 0.59 -2.59 12.45
CA ARG A 161 0.03 -1.34 11.95
C ARG A 161 -0.62 -0.54 13.09
N MET A 162 -1.43 -1.20 13.91
CA MET A 162 -2.15 -0.56 15.01
C MET A 162 -1.19 -0.05 16.09
N GLU A 163 -0.23 -0.87 16.51
CA GLU A 163 0.73 -0.52 17.55
C GLU A 163 1.72 0.56 17.10
N LEU A 164 2.26 0.47 15.87
CA LEU A 164 3.09 1.54 15.31
C LEU A 164 2.31 2.84 15.19
N GLY A 165 1.05 2.78 14.76
CA GLY A 165 0.18 3.95 14.70
C GLY A 165 -0.01 4.62 16.06
N LYS A 166 -0.15 3.86 17.16
CA LYS A 166 -0.23 4.40 18.52
C LYS A 166 1.08 5.06 18.94
N ILE A 167 2.18 4.32 18.82
CA ILE A 167 3.52 4.75 19.24
C ILE A 167 3.94 6.05 18.53
N MET A 168 3.69 6.14 17.21
CA MET A 168 4.01 7.35 16.44
C MET A 168 3.14 8.55 16.83
N ARG A 169 1.86 8.35 17.15
CA ARG A 169 1.00 9.44 17.64
C ARG A 169 1.49 9.98 18.98
N THR A 170 1.87 9.11 19.91
CA THR A 170 2.32 9.50 21.25
C THR A 170 3.66 10.23 21.20
N ARG A 171 4.59 9.78 20.35
CA ARG A 171 5.94 10.34 20.22
C ARG A 171 6.13 11.14 18.94
N ALA A 172 5.07 11.80 18.45
CA ALA A 172 5.06 12.49 17.15
C ALA A 172 6.17 13.54 17.02
N ARG A 173 6.53 14.21 18.12
CA ARG A 173 7.59 15.23 18.17
C ARG A 173 9.01 14.67 18.02
N GLU A 174 9.19 13.37 18.25
CA GLU A 174 10.48 12.68 18.14
C GLU A 174 10.71 12.09 16.74
N ILE A 175 9.74 12.25 15.83
CA ILE A 175 9.83 11.72 14.47
C ILE A 175 10.62 12.70 13.59
N GLU A 176 11.80 12.26 13.18
CA GLU A 176 12.61 12.96 12.18
C GLU A 176 12.43 12.36 10.78
N VAL A 177 12.64 13.17 9.73
CA VAL A 177 12.48 12.73 8.33
C VAL A 177 13.31 11.50 7.99
N LYS A 178 14.58 11.43 8.45
CA LYS A 178 15.46 10.29 8.17
C LYS A 178 14.96 9.02 8.85
N LEU A 179 14.51 9.13 10.09
CA LEU A 179 13.95 8.02 10.87
C LEU A 179 12.65 7.50 10.23
N LEU A 180 11.76 8.42 9.81
CA LEU A 180 10.50 8.08 9.16
C LEU A 180 10.75 7.36 7.83
N LEU A 181 11.61 7.91 6.96
CA LEU A 181 11.94 7.30 5.67
C LEU A 181 12.63 5.94 5.84
N PHE A 182 13.52 5.81 6.84
CA PHE A 182 14.10 4.53 7.22
C PHE A 182 13.00 3.51 7.57
N ALA A 183 12.09 3.86 8.48
CA ALA A 183 11.03 2.95 8.92
C ALA A 183 10.10 2.54 7.78
N ILE A 184 9.70 3.47 6.91
CA ILE A 184 8.87 3.20 5.73
C ILE A 184 9.60 2.22 4.81
N GLN A 185 10.86 2.48 4.48
CA GLN A 185 11.64 1.62 3.59
C GLN A 185 11.80 0.20 4.12
N ARG A 186 12.05 0.04 5.43
CA ARG A 186 12.13 -1.29 6.06
C ARG A 186 10.78 -2.01 6.01
N THR A 187 9.70 -1.28 6.23
CA THR A 187 8.33 -1.81 6.20
C THR A 187 7.91 -2.28 4.81
N THR A 188 8.11 -1.45 3.79
CA THR A 188 7.75 -1.79 2.40
C THR A 188 8.57 -2.96 1.86
N ASN A 189 9.85 -3.04 2.23
CA ASN A 189 10.69 -4.21 1.92
C ASN A 189 10.16 -5.49 2.58
N PHE A 190 9.71 -5.40 3.83
CA PHE A 190 9.09 -6.53 4.53
C PHE A 190 7.76 -6.95 3.89
N GLU A 191 6.88 -6.01 3.56
CA GLU A 191 5.63 -6.29 2.83
C GLU A 191 5.91 -6.94 1.47
N GLY A 192 6.93 -6.46 0.76
CA GLY A 192 7.39 -7.07 -0.50
C GLY A 192 7.94 -8.49 -0.33
N LEU A 193 8.56 -8.81 0.82
CA LEU A 193 8.98 -10.18 1.14
C LEU A 193 7.77 -11.09 1.38
N LEU A 194 6.77 -10.62 2.13
CA LEU A 194 5.54 -11.37 2.36
C LEU A 194 4.79 -11.65 1.05
N ALA A 195 4.70 -10.66 0.17
CA ALA A 195 4.11 -10.79 -1.16
C ALA A 195 4.73 -11.88 -2.04
N LYS A 196 6.04 -12.10 -1.88
CA LYS A 196 6.77 -13.15 -2.60
C LYS A 196 6.57 -14.52 -1.98
N ARG A 197 6.35 -14.58 -0.65
CA ARG A 197 6.20 -15.83 0.11
C ARG A 197 4.76 -16.35 0.06
N PHE A 198 3.77 -15.46 0.02
CA PHE A 198 2.38 -15.79 0.27
C PHE A 198 1.48 -15.41 -0.90
N SER A 199 0.40 -16.18 -1.07
CA SER A 199 -0.55 -16.00 -2.16
C SER A 199 -1.50 -14.81 -1.96
N GLY A 200 -1.75 -14.43 -0.70
CA GLY A 200 -2.74 -13.43 -0.33
C GLY A 200 -4.18 -13.97 -0.30
N SER A 201 -4.37 -15.30 -0.34
CA SER A 201 -5.69 -15.95 -0.25
C SER A 201 -6.40 -15.64 1.06
N THR A 202 -5.64 -15.50 2.15
CA THR A 202 -6.20 -15.23 3.49
C THR A 202 -6.69 -13.78 3.64
N LEU A 203 -6.26 -12.88 2.75
CA LEU A 203 -6.69 -11.50 2.73
C LEU A 203 -8.00 -11.33 1.92
N THR A 204 -8.19 -12.13 0.87
CA THR A 204 -9.36 -12.06 -0.02
C THR A 204 -10.57 -12.87 0.46
N GLU A 205 -10.39 -13.85 1.35
CA GLU A 205 -11.50 -14.56 2.03
C GLU A 205 -12.48 -13.62 2.76
N THR A 206 -12.04 -12.41 3.10
CA THR A 206 -12.93 -11.38 3.69
C THR A 206 -13.84 -10.69 2.66
N VAL A 207 -13.63 -10.86 1.34
CA VAL A 207 -14.28 -10.07 0.28
C VAL A 207 -15.05 -10.90 -0.77
N THR A 208 -14.87 -12.21 -0.91
CA THR A 208 -15.65 -12.98 -1.92
C THR A 208 -16.20 -14.31 -1.42
N LYS A 209 -17.50 -14.35 -1.08
CA LYS A 209 -18.31 -15.54 -1.36
C LYS A 209 -18.49 -15.62 -2.88
N LYS A 210 -17.66 -16.39 -3.58
CA LYS A 210 -18.02 -16.88 -4.91
C LYS A 210 -18.99 -18.06 -4.73
N PRO A 211 -20.09 -18.13 -5.50
CA PRO A 211 -20.93 -19.32 -5.50
C PRO A 211 -20.15 -20.48 -6.11
N ASP A 212 -20.22 -21.65 -5.48
CA ASP A 212 -19.70 -22.89 -6.05
C ASP A 212 -20.35 -23.15 -7.42
N PRO A 213 -19.60 -23.65 -8.43
CA PRO A 213 -20.21 -24.20 -9.63
C PRO A 213 -21.08 -25.41 -9.22
N PRO A 214 -22.25 -25.63 -9.87
CA PRO A 214 -23.12 -26.73 -9.50
C PRO A 214 -22.39 -28.07 -9.67
N PRO A 215 -22.59 -29.02 -8.74
CA PRO A 215 -21.94 -30.32 -8.85
C PRO A 215 -22.42 -31.03 -10.11
N VAL A 216 -21.46 -31.61 -10.84
CA VAL A 216 -21.74 -32.51 -11.96
C VAL A 216 -22.50 -33.71 -11.41
N SER A 217 -23.74 -33.89 -11.88
CA SER A 217 -24.65 -34.96 -11.45
C SER A 217 -24.01 -36.33 -11.65
N THR A 218 -23.55 -36.95 -10.56
CA THR A 218 -22.94 -38.29 -10.54
C THR A 218 -24.03 -39.38 -10.45
N ASN A 219 -25.03 -39.34 -11.34
CA ASN A 219 -26.06 -40.37 -11.39
C ASN A 219 -25.64 -41.50 -12.36
N PRO A 220 -25.38 -42.73 -11.88
CA PRO A 220 -24.87 -43.85 -12.70
C PRO A 220 -25.93 -44.57 -13.55
N PHE A 221 -27.06 -43.93 -13.87
CA PHE A 221 -28.24 -44.60 -14.44
C PHE A 221 -28.83 -43.92 -15.69
N LEU A 222 -28.01 -43.16 -16.42
CA LEU A 222 -28.40 -42.64 -17.74
C LEU A 222 -27.43 -43.20 -18.78
N GLU A 223 -27.83 -44.31 -19.41
CA GLU A 223 -27.21 -44.81 -20.65
C GLU A 223 -27.89 -44.14 -21.85
N GLU A 224 -27.03 -43.59 -22.71
CA GLU A 224 -27.14 -43.42 -24.19
C GLU A 224 -28.23 -42.44 -24.70
N GLU A 225 -28.02 -41.61 -25.74
CA GLU A 225 -27.27 -41.82 -26.98
C GLU A 225 -27.10 -40.48 -27.75
N SER A 226 -26.34 -40.51 -28.86
CA SER A 226 -26.09 -39.47 -29.92
C SER A 226 -24.96 -38.45 -29.68
N THR A 227 -24.01 -38.18 -30.58
CA THR A 227 -23.48 -38.74 -31.85
C THR A 227 -22.23 -37.90 -32.17
N MET A 228 -21.14 -38.57 -32.53
CA MET A 228 -20.04 -38.23 -33.46
C MET A 228 -20.00 -36.81 -34.11
N ASP A 229 -18.87 -36.10 -34.04
CA ASP A 229 -17.91 -35.96 -35.16
C ASP A 229 -16.73 -34.98 -34.89
N GLU A 230 -15.52 -35.49 -35.18
CA GLU A 230 -14.38 -34.91 -35.92
C GLU A 230 -13.45 -33.76 -35.42
N GLU A 231 -12.26 -33.80 -36.03
CA GLU A 231 -10.92 -33.36 -35.65
C GLU A 231 -10.49 -31.93 -36.13
N GLU A 232 -9.36 -31.45 -35.57
CA GLU A 232 -8.27 -30.61 -36.15
C GLU A 232 -8.61 -29.43 -37.11
N THR A 233 -8.18 -28.16 -36.93
CA THR A 233 -6.80 -27.61 -36.90
C THR A 233 -6.84 -26.04 -36.87
N PRO A 234 -5.70 -25.33 -36.69
CA PRO A 234 -5.64 -23.97 -36.14
C PRO A 234 -5.74 -22.84 -37.18
N SER A 235 -6.20 -21.66 -36.76
CA SER A 235 -6.16 -20.45 -37.59
C SER A 235 -5.76 -19.23 -36.76
N GLU A 236 -4.57 -18.70 -37.09
CA GLU A 236 -4.12 -17.36 -36.76
C GLU A 236 -5.14 -16.32 -37.24
N ARG A 237 -5.69 -15.53 -36.32
CA ARG A 237 -6.19 -14.19 -36.62
C ARG A 237 -5.77 -13.23 -35.52
N LEU A 238 -4.95 -12.27 -35.95
CA LEU A 238 -4.58 -11.07 -35.23
C LEU A 238 -5.83 -10.22 -35.01
N ASP A 239 -6.28 -10.09 -33.76
CA ASP A 239 -7.18 -9.02 -33.34
C ASP A 239 -6.49 -8.19 -32.26
N ILE A 240 -5.96 -7.05 -32.73
CA ILE A 240 -5.55 -5.90 -31.96
C ILE A 240 -6.81 -5.17 -31.48
N ASP A 241 -6.74 -4.59 -30.29
CA ASP A 241 -7.71 -3.67 -29.67
C ASP A 241 -8.90 -4.26 -28.88
N LYS A 242 -8.56 -4.79 -27.69
CA LYS A 242 -9.33 -4.51 -26.47
C LYS A 242 -8.36 -3.99 -25.41
N PRO A 243 -8.66 -2.88 -24.71
CA PRO A 243 -7.80 -2.39 -23.65
C PRO A 243 -7.78 -3.42 -22.51
N GLN A 244 -6.69 -4.18 -22.45
CA GLN A 244 -6.35 -4.97 -21.27
C GLN A 244 -6.20 -4.00 -20.11
N LYS A 245 -7.14 -4.04 -19.15
CA LYS A 245 -6.91 -3.46 -17.82
C LYS A 245 -5.55 -3.98 -17.34
N PRO A 246 -4.62 -3.12 -16.92
CA PRO A 246 -3.31 -3.56 -16.49
C PRO A 246 -3.49 -4.56 -15.34
N LYS A 247 -3.06 -5.81 -15.55
CA LYS A 247 -2.86 -6.78 -14.47
C LYS A 247 -1.65 -6.29 -13.66
N ILE A 248 -1.87 -5.32 -12.78
CA ILE A 248 -0.92 -5.04 -11.72
C ILE A 248 -0.94 -6.31 -10.85
N PRO A 249 0.20 -6.99 -10.61
CA PRO A 249 0.28 -7.85 -9.44
C PRO A 249 0.22 -6.88 -8.26
N ASN A 250 -1.00 -6.52 -7.83
CA ASN A 250 -1.20 -5.75 -6.63
C ASN A 250 -0.65 -6.63 -5.52
N ASN A 251 0.55 -6.30 -5.04
CA ASN A 251 1.17 -6.95 -3.90
C ASN A 251 0.11 -7.02 -2.79
N PRO A 252 -0.38 -8.21 -2.41
CA PRO A 252 -1.52 -8.32 -1.51
C PRO A 252 -1.19 -7.80 -0.10
N PHE A 253 0.09 -7.75 0.27
CA PHE A 253 0.57 -7.22 1.54
C PHE A 253 0.90 -5.72 1.49
N HIS A 254 0.88 -5.09 0.31
CA HIS A 254 1.21 -3.68 0.18
C HIS A 254 0.20 -2.82 0.92
N GLY A 255 0.70 -1.99 1.84
CA GLY A 255 -0.14 -1.05 2.58
C GLY A 255 -0.84 -1.64 3.80
N ILE A 256 -0.57 -2.89 4.18
CA ILE A 256 -1.17 -3.44 5.42
C ILE A 256 -0.55 -2.73 6.63
N VAL A 257 0.77 -2.61 6.68
CA VAL A 257 1.52 -1.92 7.74
C VAL A 257 1.88 -0.51 7.30
N SER A 258 2.40 -0.33 6.08
CA SER A 258 2.99 0.94 5.61
C SER A 258 2.00 2.12 5.62
N LYS A 259 0.70 1.89 5.50
CA LYS A 259 -0.33 2.93 5.65
C LYS A 259 -0.36 3.60 7.03
N CYS A 260 0.24 3.02 8.08
CA CYS A 260 0.30 3.68 9.39
C CYS A 260 1.21 4.92 9.40
N PHE A 261 2.12 5.06 8.44
CA PHE A 261 3.04 6.20 8.34
C PHE A 261 2.41 7.42 7.68
N GLU A 262 1.33 7.26 6.90
CA GLU A 262 0.73 8.36 6.12
C GLU A 262 0.37 9.61 6.97
N PRO A 263 -0.24 9.48 8.17
CA PRO A 263 -0.55 10.63 9.01
C PRO A 263 0.68 11.41 9.50
N HIS A 264 1.88 10.82 9.40
CA HIS A 264 3.14 11.41 9.87
C HIS A 264 4.02 11.90 8.71
N LEU A 265 3.56 11.75 7.45
CA LEU A 265 4.31 12.20 6.27
C LEU A 265 4.44 13.73 6.19
N TYR A 266 3.70 14.51 7.00
CA TYR A 266 3.91 15.96 7.12
C TYR A 266 5.36 16.31 7.48
N VAL A 267 6.06 15.47 8.27
CA VAL A 267 7.48 15.68 8.61
C VAL A 267 8.37 15.67 7.36
N TYR A 268 8.06 14.80 6.40
CA TYR A 268 8.75 14.77 5.11
C TYR A 268 8.45 16.02 4.29
N ILE A 269 7.18 16.43 4.23
CA ILE A 269 6.70 17.62 3.52
C ILE A 269 7.36 18.90 4.07
N GLU A 270 7.41 19.08 5.40
CA GLU A 270 8.11 20.19 6.05
C GLU A 270 9.63 20.19 5.80
N SER A 271 10.23 19.01 5.69
CA SER A 271 11.64 18.91 5.29
C SER A 271 11.84 19.33 3.84
N GLN A 272 10.92 18.98 2.92
CA GLN A 272 11.01 19.42 1.53
C GLN A 272 10.79 20.93 1.41
N ASP A 273 9.87 21.50 2.20
CA ASP A 273 9.66 22.96 2.26
C ASP A 273 10.96 23.68 2.63
N ARG A 274 11.61 23.29 3.72
CA ARG A 274 12.88 23.89 4.16
C ARG A 274 13.99 23.76 3.12
N ASN A 275 14.19 22.55 2.58
CA ASN A 275 15.22 22.30 1.58
C ASN A 275 15.02 23.14 0.30
N LEU A 276 13.76 23.34 -0.11
CA LEU A 276 13.44 24.18 -1.27
C LEU A 276 13.67 25.66 -0.97
N GLY A 277 13.35 26.13 0.23
CA GLY A 277 13.70 27.49 0.66
C GLY A 277 15.21 27.75 0.58
N GLU A 278 16.02 26.85 1.15
CA GLU A 278 17.48 26.92 1.07
C GLU A 278 17.99 26.86 -0.38
N LEU A 279 17.36 26.05 -1.24
CA LEU A 279 17.71 25.94 -2.65
C LEU A 279 17.44 27.25 -3.41
N ILE A 280 16.28 27.88 -3.18
CA ILE A 280 15.96 29.18 -3.79
C ILE A 280 16.91 30.28 -3.31
N ASP A 281 17.18 30.34 -2.00
CA ASP A 281 18.09 31.36 -1.46
C ASP A 281 19.52 31.18 -1.98
N ARG A 282 19.97 29.92 -2.16
CA ARG A 282 21.22 29.60 -2.84
C ARG A 282 21.21 30.09 -4.28
N PHE A 283 20.15 29.82 -5.05
CA PHE A 283 20.05 30.30 -6.44
C PHE A 283 20.11 31.84 -6.53
N VAL A 284 19.48 32.55 -5.58
CA VAL A 284 19.57 34.02 -5.50
C VAL A 284 21.01 34.46 -5.22
N GLY A 285 21.72 33.78 -4.32
CA GLY A 285 23.13 34.06 -4.03
C GLY A 285 24.05 33.80 -5.23
N ASP A 286 23.90 32.64 -5.86
CA ASP A 286 24.68 32.22 -7.03
C ASP A 286 24.46 33.20 -8.21
N PHE A 287 23.22 33.64 -8.42
CA PHE A 287 22.88 34.63 -9.46
C PHE A 287 23.55 36.00 -9.21
N LYS A 288 23.55 36.47 -7.96
CA LYS A 288 24.24 37.73 -7.59
C LYS A 288 25.76 37.64 -7.75
N ALA A 289 26.34 36.47 -7.50
CA ALA A 289 27.79 36.26 -7.57
C ALA A 289 28.29 36.06 -9.01
N GLN A 290 27.54 35.34 -9.84
CA GLN A 290 27.94 35.03 -11.22
C GLN A 290 27.58 36.15 -12.21
N GLY A 291 26.62 37.02 -11.85
CA GLY A 291 26.11 38.06 -12.74
C GLY A 291 25.23 37.50 -13.87
N PRO A 292 24.67 38.37 -14.73
CA PRO A 292 23.87 37.94 -15.86
C PRO A 292 24.66 37.00 -16.78
N PRO A 293 23.99 36.02 -17.43
CA PRO A 293 24.65 35.07 -18.33
C PRO A 293 25.44 35.84 -19.39
N LYS A 294 26.73 35.51 -19.55
CA LYS A 294 27.58 36.14 -20.56
C LYS A 294 26.97 35.91 -21.95
N PRO A 295 26.90 36.94 -22.82
CA PRO A 295 26.36 36.78 -24.15
C PRO A 295 27.28 35.87 -24.97
N ASN A 296 26.92 34.60 -25.14
CA ASN A 296 27.45 33.81 -26.23
C ASN A 296 26.70 34.25 -27.50
N VAL A 297 27.46 34.69 -28.49
CA VAL A 297 26.99 35.57 -29.57
C VAL A 297 26.08 34.88 -30.60
N ASP A 298 25.82 33.57 -30.51
CA ASP A 298 25.06 32.84 -31.54
C ASP A 298 23.77 32.14 -31.07
N GLU A 299 23.45 32.12 -29.77
CA GLU A 299 22.17 31.56 -29.27
C GLU A 299 21.49 32.56 -28.34
N GLY A 300 20.45 33.23 -28.84
CA GLY A 300 19.62 34.11 -28.03
C GLY A 300 18.97 33.36 -26.86
N GLY A 301 19.22 33.84 -25.64
CA GLY A 301 18.46 33.50 -24.43
C GLY A 301 18.63 32.06 -23.93
N ALA A 302 19.81 31.72 -23.39
CA ALA A 302 20.00 30.45 -22.68
C ALA A 302 19.12 30.39 -21.41
N VAL A 303 18.47 29.24 -21.19
CA VAL A 303 17.72 28.95 -19.96
C VAL A 303 18.67 28.95 -18.77
N LEU A 304 18.26 29.59 -17.67
CA LEU A 304 19.06 29.65 -16.45
C LEU A 304 19.28 28.23 -15.89
N PRO A 305 20.53 27.83 -15.58
CA PRO A 305 20.84 26.52 -14.99
C PRO A 305 20.06 26.25 -13.69
N SER A 306 19.80 27.29 -12.90
CA SER A 306 18.99 27.22 -11.67
C SER A 306 17.58 26.67 -11.91
N CYS A 307 17.00 26.90 -13.08
CA CYS A 307 15.70 26.35 -13.44
C CYS A 307 15.75 24.84 -13.70
N ALA A 308 16.77 24.38 -14.41
CA ALA A 308 16.96 22.95 -14.65
C ALA A 308 17.15 22.20 -13.33
N ASP A 309 18.00 22.73 -12.44
CA ASP A 309 18.24 22.16 -11.11
C ASP A 309 16.96 22.10 -10.25
N LEU A 310 16.12 23.14 -10.30
CA LEU A 310 14.83 23.17 -9.60
C LEU A 310 13.90 22.04 -10.06
N PHE A 311 13.75 21.84 -11.37
CA PHE A 311 12.87 20.80 -11.90
C PHE A 311 13.43 19.38 -11.71
N VAL A 312 14.76 19.21 -11.73
CA VAL A 312 15.41 17.95 -11.34
C VAL A 312 15.10 17.62 -9.87
N TYR A 313 15.15 18.63 -8.99
CA TYR A 313 14.78 18.46 -7.59
C TYR A 313 13.30 18.10 -7.44
N TYR A 314 12.37 18.80 -8.11
CA TYR A 314 10.94 18.47 -8.08
C TYR A 314 10.66 17.05 -8.55
N LYS A 315 11.29 16.62 -9.64
CA LYS A 315 11.19 15.24 -10.14
C LYS A 315 11.64 14.25 -9.09
N LYS A 316 12.77 14.51 -8.42
CA LYS A 316 13.29 13.64 -7.34
C LYS A 316 12.30 13.54 -6.17
N CYS A 317 11.78 14.67 -5.70
CA CYS A 317 10.79 14.70 -4.61
C CYS A 317 9.48 14.00 -4.98
N MET A 318 9.03 14.15 -6.22
CA MET A 318 7.80 13.50 -6.72
C MET A 318 7.96 11.98 -6.80
N VAL A 319 9.08 11.50 -7.36
CA VAL A 319 9.40 10.07 -7.40
C VAL A 319 9.48 9.51 -6.00
N GLN A 320 10.19 10.17 -5.08
CA GLN A 320 10.27 9.75 -3.68
C GLN A 320 8.89 9.74 -3.02
N CYS A 321 8.10 10.80 -3.16
CA CYS A 321 6.78 10.87 -2.53
C CYS A 321 5.83 9.80 -3.08
N SER A 322 5.88 9.48 -4.38
CA SER A 322 5.02 8.44 -4.98
C SER A 322 5.30 7.04 -4.43
N GLN A 323 6.51 6.80 -3.93
CA GLN A 323 6.88 5.56 -3.26
C GLN A 323 6.42 5.51 -1.80
N LEU A 324 6.13 6.68 -1.20
CA LEU A 324 5.70 6.81 0.19
C LEU A 324 4.17 6.84 0.31
N SER A 325 3.49 7.56 -0.58
CA SER A 325 2.02 7.65 -0.64
C SER A 325 1.55 8.21 -1.98
N THR A 326 0.32 7.84 -2.36
CA THR A 326 -0.40 8.40 -3.52
C THR A 326 -1.58 9.29 -3.12
N GLY A 327 -1.74 9.59 -1.82
CA GLY A 327 -2.86 10.37 -1.27
C GLY A 327 -2.52 11.82 -0.96
N GLU A 328 -3.06 12.33 0.15
CA GLU A 328 -2.91 13.73 0.60
C GLU A 328 -1.47 14.27 0.65
N PRO A 329 -0.44 13.49 1.07
CA PRO A 329 0.95 13.98 1.06
C PRO A 329 1.45 14.39 -0.33
N MET A 330 0.99 13.73 -1.39
CA MET A 330 1.32 14.09 -2.77
C MET A 330 0.72 15.43 -3.16
N ILE A 331 -0.50 15.72 -2.70
CA ILE A 331 -1.19 17.00 -2.91
C ILE A 331 -0.47 18.11 -2.13
N ALA A 332 -0.08 17.84 -0.88
CA ALA A 332 0.68 18.79 -0.07
C ALA A 332 2.04 19.13 -0.72
N LEU A 333 2.76 18.13 -1.25
CA LEU A 333 4.01 18.34 -1.98
C LEU A 333 3.81 19.22 -3.22
N THR A 334 2.71 19.00 -3.94
CA THR A 334 2.34 19.80 -5.11
C THR A 334 2.13 21.27 -4.74
N THR A 335 1.50 21.53 -3.60
CA THR A 335 1.30 22.90 -3.07
C THR A 335 2.63 23.58 -2.75
N ILE A 336 3.60 22.84 -2.22
CA ILE A 336 4.97 23.35 -1.99
C ILE A 336 5.65 23.71 -3.31
N PHE A 337 5.54 22.87 -4.34
CA PHE A 337 6.12 23.17 -5.65
C PHE A 337 5.54 24.45 -6.26
N GLN A 338 4.23 24.67 -6.11
CA GLN A 338 3.59 25.92 -6.53
C GLN A 338 4.14 27.14 -5.79
N LYS A 339 4.28 27.04 -4.45
CA LYS A 339 4.86 28.09 -3.61
C LYS A 339 6.27 28.46 -4.10
N TYR A 340 7.15 27.48 -4.30
CA TYR A 340 8.54 27.76 -4.69
C TYR A 340 8.73 28.10 -6.17
N LEU A 341 7.82 27.70 -7.06
CA LEU A 341 7.80 28.24 -8.42
C LEU A 341 7.46 29.73 -8.41
N ARG A 342 6.52 30.16 -7.55
CA ARG A 342 6.19 31.57 -7.40
C ARG A 342 7.34 32.35 -6.76
N GLU A 343 8.01 31.79 -5.75
CA GLU A 343 9.20 32.42 -5.18
C GLU A 343 10.35 32.51 -6.18
N TYR A 344 10.58 31.47 -6.99
CA TYR A 344 11.58 31.49 -8.06
C TYR A 344 11.26 32.59 -9.08
N ALA A 345 10.01 32.66 -9.54
CA ALA A 345 9.55 33.69 -10.46
C ALA A 345 9.76 35.10 -9.87
N TRP A 346 9.39 35.32 -8.60
CA TRP A 346 9.48 36.63 -7.98
C TRP A 346 10.92 37.03 -7.63
N LYS A 347 11.70 36.16 -6.96
CA LYS A 347 13.05 36.47 -6.46
C LYS A 347 14.11 36.45 -7.57
N ILE A 348 13.99 35.57 -8.57
CA ILE A 348 15.02 35.36 -9.59
C ILE A 348 14.62 35.96 -10.93
N LEU A 349 13.43 35.66 -11.45
CA LEU A 349 13.02 36.17 -12.77
C LEU A 349 12.67 37.67 -12.69
N SER A 350 11.67 38.03 -11.88
CA SER A 350 11.21 39.42 -11.78
C SER A 350 12.16 40.30 -10.97
N GLY A 351 12.77 39.77 -9.91
CA GLY A 351 13.68 40.50 -9.02
C GLY A 351 14.96 41.00 -9.70
N ASN A 352 15.37 40.37 -10.81
CA ASN A 352 16.57 40.73 -11.55
C ASN A 352 16.27 41.39 -12.91
N LEU A 353 14.99 41.69 -13.22
CA LEU A 353 14.67 42.49 -14.40
C LEU A 353 15.29 43.90 -14.27
N PRO A 354 15.89 44.46 -15.35
CA PRO A 354 16.40 45.81 -15.34
C PRO A 354 15.29 46.81 -14.96
N LYS A 355 15.52 47.61 -13.91
CA LYS A 355 14.58 48.66 -13.50
C LYS A 355 14.75 49.86 -14.43
N THR A 356 13.71 50.20 -15.20
CA THR A 356 13.69 51.43 -16.00
C THR A 356 13.89 52.62 -15.06
N THR A 357 14.91 53.44 -15.32
CA THR A 357 15.39 54.47 -14.40
C THR A 357 14.49 55.70 -14.26
N ASN A 358 13.27 55.73 -14.83
CA ASN A 358 12.49 56.97 -14.88
C ASN A 358 10.98 56.90 -14.55
N THR A 359 10.47 55.86 -13.89
CA THR A 359 9.09 55.94 -13.37
C THR A 359 8.90 55.16 -12.07
N SER A 360 8.46 55.89 -11.06
CA SER A 360 7.94 55.37 -9.80
C SER A 360 6.87 54.28 -10.05
N SER A 361 7.11 53.10 -9.47
CA SER A 361 6.10 52.13 -9.01
C SER A 361 5.05 51.63 -10.01
N SER A 362 5.43 51.27 -11.23
CA SER A 362 4.55 50.45 -12.10
C SER A 362 5.41 49.48 -12.91
N GLY A 363 5.03 48.20 -12.91
CA GLY A 363 5.79 47.13 -13.55
C GLY A 363 6.00 47.32 -15.06
N LEU A 364 6.94 46.56 -15.61
CA LEU A 364 7.13 46.42 -17.06
C LEU A 364 5.87 45.81 -17.67
N THR A 365 4.97 46.62 -18.23
CA THR A 365 3.88 46.12 -19.07
C THR A 365 4.41 45.81 -20.47
N ILE A 366 4.07 44.64 -21.02
CA ILE A 366 4.38 44.21 -22.39
C ILE A 366 3.99 45.31 -23.42
N THR A 367 2.96 46.09 -23.13
CA THR A 367 2.49 47.25 -23.91
C THR A 367 3.54 48.36 -24.07
N SER A 368 4.48 48.50 -23.14
CA SER A 368 5.55 49.51 -23.17
C SER A 368 6.74 49.07 -24.04
N LEU A 369 6.94 47.76 -24.22
CA LEU A 369 7.92 47.19 -25.14
C LEU A 369 7.41 47.15 -26.59
N LEU A 370 6.09 47.00 -26.78
CA LEU A 370 5.46 46.89 -28.11
C LEU A 370 4.95 48.22 -28.69
N LYS A 371 4.97 49.32 -27.93
CA LYS A 371 4.61 50.66 -28.47
C LYS A 371 5.80 51.29 -29.18
N GLU A 372 6.04 50.86 -30.42
CA GLU A 372 6.66 51.72 -31.42
C GLU A 372 5.67 52.86 -31.73
N LYS A 373 5.74 53.95 -30.98
CA LYS A 373 5.14 55.19 -31.41
C LYS A 373 6.12 56.32 -31.21
N ASP A 374 6.66 56.75 -32.35
CA ASP A 374 7.50 57.91 -32.60
C ASP A 374 7.66 58.88 -31.42
N GLY A 375 8.87 58.93 -30.87
CA GLY A 375 9.36 60.11 -30.16
C GLY A 375 9.36 60.09 -28.63
N SER A 376 9.08 58.97 -27.95
CA SER A 376 9.35 58.83 -26.51
C SER A 376 10.54 57.89 -26.30
N GLU A 377 11.46 58.29 -25.42
CA GLU A 377 12.71 57.57 -25.09
C GLU A 377 12.48 56.06 -24.98
N VAL A 378 12.85 55.31 -26.03
CA VAL A 378 12.97 53.85 -25.97
C VAL A 378 13.95 53.57 -24.84
N ALA A 379 13.53 52.81 -23.83
CA ALA A 379 14.41 52.38 -22.76
C ALA A 379 15.66 51.75 -23.40
N LYS A 380 16.78 52.47 -23.37
CA LYS A 380 18.04 52.02 -23.96
C LYS A 380 18.62 50.96 -23.04
N PHE A 381 18.16 49.73 -23.17
CA PHE A 381 18.75 48.59 -22.50
C PHE A 381 20.13 48.32 -23.10
N THR A 382 21.11 48.05 -22.24
CA THR A 382 22.43 47.59 -22.67
C THR A 382 22.33 46.19 -23.30
N LEU A 383 23.32 45.79 -24.09
CA LEU A 383 23.37 44.44 -24.68
C LEU A 383 23.31 43.34 -23.59
N GLU A 384 23.90 43.61 -22.42
CA GLU A 384 23.86 42.73 -21.25
C GLU A 384 22.46 42.63 -20.64
N GLU A 385 21.74 43.76 -20.55
CA GLU A 385 20.36 43.81 -20.07
C GLU A 385 19.38 43.10 -21.03
N LEU A 386 19.58 43.25 -22.35
CA LEU A 386 18.81 42.53 -23.35
C LEU A 386 19.06 41.01 -23.29
N CYS A 387 20.32 40.59 -23.13
CA CYS A 387 20.67 39.18 -22.97
C CYS A 387 20.00 38.58 -21.71
N LEU A 388 20.04 39.33 -20.60
CA LEU A 388 19.39 38.94 -19.36
C LEU A 388 17.86 38.80 -19.51
N ILE A 389 17.19 39.77 -20.14
CA ILE A 389 15.75 39.72 -20.40
C ILE A 389 15.40 38.49 -21.25
N CYS A 390 16.15 38.22 -22.33
CA CYS A 390 15.93 37.05 -23.17
C CYS A 390 16.11 35.74 -22.39
N SER A 391 17.16 35.61 -21.57
CA SER A 391 17.37 34.43 -20.71
C SER A 391 16.25 34.24 -19.68
N ILE A 392 15.72 35.33 -19.10
CA ILE A 392 14.58 35.28 -18.17
C ILE A 392 13.32 34.78 -18.89
N LEU A 393 13.03 35.30 -20.08
CA LEU A 393 11.87 34.89 -20.88
C LEU A 393 11.97 33.43 -21.32
N SER A 394 13.12 33.00 -21.86
CA SER A 394 13.36 31.59 -22.21
C SER A 394 13.20 30.68 -20.99
N THR A 395 13.65 31.13 -19.82
CA THR A 395 13.49 30.37 -18.57
C THR A 395 12.03 30.29 -18.13
N ALA A 396 11.26 31.37 -18.24
CA ALA A 396 9.83 31.37 -17.93
C ALA A 396 9.03 30.44 -18.86
N GLU A 397 9.34 30.45 -20.16
CA GLU A 397 8.74 29.55 -21.15
C GLU A 397 9.08 28.08 -20.83
N TYR A 398 10.35 27.81 -20.48
CA TYR A 398 10.77 26.48 -20.04
C TYR A 398 10.05 26.02 -18.76
N CYS A 399 9.88 26.91 -17.77
CA CYS A 399 9.11 26.63 -16.56
C CYS A 399 7.66 26.24 -16.89
N LEU A 400 7.02 26.98 -17.81
CA LEU A 400 5.64 26.73 -18.21
C LEU A 400 5.51 25.37 -18.91
N ALA A 401 6.35 25.11 -19.92
CA ALA A 401 6.33 23.86 -20.67
C ALA A 401 6.58 22.64 -19.75
N THR A 402 7.56 22.74 -18.85
CA THR A 402 7.93 21.65 -17.94
C THR A 402 6.82 21.39 -16.90
N THR A 403 6.19 22.44 -16.37
CA THR A 403 5.08 22.29 -15.42
C THR A 403 3.87 21.61 -16.07
N GLN A 404 3.58 21.90 -17.34
CA GLN A 404 2.51 21.24 -18.10
C GLN A 404 2.79 19.75 -18.33
N GLN A 405 4.04 19.39 -18.64
CA GLN A 405 4.45 17.99 -18.78
C GLN A 405 4.39 17.21 -17.45
N VAL A 406 4.71 17.84 -16.33
CA VAL A 406 4.62 17.19 -15.02
C VAL A 406 3.15 16.95 -14.62
N ARG A 407 2.23 17.83 -15.01
CA ARG A 407 0.78 17.67 -14.78
C ARG A 407 0.21 16.43 -15.47
N THR A 408 0.70 16.07 -16.66
CA THR A 408 0.22 14.90 -17.42
C THR A 408 0.74 13.56 -16.89
N LEU A 409 1.80 13.57 -16.07
CA LEU A 409 2.41 12.37 -15.48
C LEU A 409 1.78 11.94 -14.14
N GLN A 410 0.87 12.72 -13.55
CA GLN A 410 0.13 12.30 -12.37
C GLN A 410 -0.98 11.29 -12.72
N PRO A 411 -1.14 10.19 -11.96
CA PRO A 411 -2.28 9.30 -12.12
C PRO A 411 -3.56 10.08 -11.81
N SER A 412 -4.56 9.94 -12.69
CA SER A 412 -5.88 10.57 -12.60
C SER A 412 -6.55 10.28 -11.26
N SER A 413 -6.40 11.21 -10.32
CA SER A 413 -7.29 11.36 -9.17
C SER A 413 -8.27 12.48 -9.51
N GLU A 414 -9.56 12.26 -9.24
CA GLU A 414 -10.72 13.06 -9.71
C GLU A 414 -10.76 14.52 -9.20
N THR A 415 -9.72 15.00 -8.51
CA THR A 415 -9.63 16.36 -8.01
C THR A 415 -8.42 17.03 -8.64
N ASP A 416 -8.66 17.90 -9.61
CA ASP A 416 -7.65 18.67 -10.34
C ASP A 416 -6.97 19.70 -9.40
N PRO A 417 -5.77 19.42 -8.81
CA PRO A 417 -5.15 20.30 -7.81
C PRO A 417 -4.47 21.52 -8.45
N TRP A 418 -4.47 21.57 -9.79
CA TRP A 418 -3.78 22.57 -10.58
C TRP A 418 -4.72 23.51 -11.35
N GLY A 419 -6.04 23.35 -11.20
CA GLY A 419 -7.07 24.18 -11.86
C GLY A 419 -7.02 25.68 -11.52
N PHE A 420 -6.20 26.09 -10.54
CA PHE A 420 -5.98 27.50 -10.16
C PHE A 420 -4.59 28.04 -10.50
N ALA A 421 -3.69 27.24 -11.05
CA ALA A 421 -2.36 27.67 -11.46
C ALA A 421 -2.33 27.95 -12.97
N THR A 422 -3.21 28.82 -13.45
CA THR A 422 -2.83 29.74 -14.51
C THR A 422 -1.84 30.69 -13.86
N CYS A 423 -0.55 30.37 -13.95
CA CYS A 423 0.50 31.37 -13.73
C CYS A 423 0.22 32.50 -14.73
N GLN A 424 -0.39 33.59 -14.27
CA GLN A 424 -0.12 34.90 -14.84
C GLN A 424 1.35 35.19 -14.49
N PHE A 425 2.23 34.69 -15.34
CA PHE A 425 3.59 35.20 -15.48
C PHE A 425 3.54 36.61 -16.05
#